data_AF-A0A373CZD5-F1
#
_entry.id   AF-A0A373CZD5-F1
#
_cell.length_a   1.000
_cell.length_b   1.000
_cell.length_c   1.000
_cell.angle_alpha   90.00
_cell.angle_beta   90.00
_cell.angle_gamma   90.00
#
_symmetry.space_group_name_H-M   'P 1'
#
loop_
_entity.id
_entity.type
_entity.pdbx_description
1 polymer ?
#
loop_
_entity_poly.entity_id
_entity_poly.type
_entity_poly.pdbx_seq_one_letter_code
_entity_poly.pdbx_strand_id
1 'polypeptide(L)'
;MSSFGSQMRKRLDELRRAGENVPKIMAEVAEGATIEAVRVAAEKTPPNDGTLAGTNMRSGQMAQHWATDSVTTPVVTGGSVRTELNNNMQYASYVNDGHRVDKHFVPGLIINGNLLEMSPDGSGGIMVGTKTSYVQGKYMKEAGIGRYRDVVRTELEKRVEEAFK
;
A
#
# COMPACT_ATOMS: atom_id res chain seq x y z
N MET A 1 -4.23 -25.57 -7.81
CA MET A 1 -4.30 -24.22 -8.40
C MET A 1 -2.94 -23.83 -8.95
N SER A 2 -2.85 -23.25 -10.15
CA SER A 2 -1.58 -22.76 -10.70
C SER A 2 -1.14 -21.47 -9.99
N SER A 3 0.15 -21.30 -9.72
CA SER A 3 0.68 -20.09 -9.09
C SER A 3 0.68 -18.91 -10.08
N PHE A 4 0.64 -17.68 -9.58
CA PHE A 4 0.77 -16.48 -10.40
C PHE A 4 1.97 -16.58 -11.35
N GLY A 5 3.16 -16.91 -10.84
CA GLY A 5 4.36 -17.06 -11.66
C GLY A 5 4.25 -18.15 -12.76
N SER A 6 3.54 -19.25 -12.49
CA SER A 6 3.32 -20.29 -13.51
C SER A 6 2.35 -19.84 -14.62
N GLN A 7 1.30 -19.09 -14.27
CA GLN A 7 0.36 -18.51 -15.24
C GLN A 7 1.07 -17.49 -16.14
N MET A 8 1.92 -16.65 -15.53
CA MET A 8 2.74 -15.67 -16.23
C MET A 8 3.66 -16.30 -17.26
N ARG A 9 4.43 -17.32 -16.85
CA ARG A 9 5.35 -18.03 -17.76
C ARG A 9 4.60 -18.62 -18.95
N LYS A 10 3.45 -19.26 -18.71
CA LYS A 10 2.61 -19.82 -19.76
C LYS A 10 2.23 -18.75 -20.80
N ARG A 11 1.69 -17.60 -20.36
CA ARG A 11 1.27 -16.52 -21.28
C ARG A 11 2.45 -15.91 -22.04
N LEU A 12 3.59 -15.72 -21.38
CA LEU A 12 4.80 -15.19 -22.03
C LEU A 12 5.39 -16.18 -23.06
N ASP A 13 5.29 -17.48 -22.80
CA ASP A 13 5.70 -18.51 -23.77
C ASP A 13 4.74 -18.60 -24.97
N GLU A 14 3.44 -18.41 -24.76
CA GLU A 14 2.44 -18.28 -25.84
C GLU A 14 2.78 -17.09 -26.74
N LEU A 15 3.03 -15.91 -26.17
CA LEU A 15 3.48 -14.72 -26.91
C LEU A 15 4.79 -14.96 -27.67
N ARG A 16 5.77 -15.62 -27.02
CA ARG A 16 7.04 -15.95 -27.68
C ARG A 16 6.82 -16.83 -28.92
N ARG A 17 5.91 -17.80 -28.85
CA ARG A 17 5.57 -18.68 -29.99
C ARG A 17 4.86 -17.95 -31.12
N ALA A 18 4.08 -16.91 -30.79
CA ALA A 18 3.46 -16.03 -31.78
C ALA A 18 4.45 -15.04 -32.44
N GLY A 19 5.72 -15.03 -32.02
CA GLY A 19 6.73 -14.12 -32.56
C GLY A 19 6.67 -12.70 -31.99
N GLU A 20 5.94 -12.51 -30.89
CA GLU A 20 5.76 -11.21 -30.25
C GLU A 20 7.03 -10.70 -29.55
N ASN A 21 7.12 -9.38 -29.39
CA ASN A 21 8.20 -8.74 -28.64
C ASN A 21 7.96 -8.87 -27.12
N VAL A 22 8.24 -10.06 -26.58
CA VAL A 22 8.04 -10.40 -25.18
C VAL A 22 8.72 -9.42 -24.22
N PRO A 23 10.00 -9.00 -24.41
CA PRO A 23 10.63 -8.01 -23.53
C PRO A 23 9.86 -6.69 -23.45
N LYS A 24 9.39 -6.17 -24.59
CA LYS A 24 8.59 -4.94 -24.66
C LYS A 24 7.24 -5.11 -23.96
N ILE A 25 6.54 -6.22 -24.24
CA ILE A 25 5.24 -6.52 -23.59
C ILE A 25 5.42 -6.60 -22.07
N MET A 26 6.46 -7.28 -21.58
CA MET A 26 6.73 -7.38 -20.15
C MET A 26 6.94 -6.00 -19.51
N ALA A 27 7.68 -5.10 -20.17
CA ALA A 27 7.88 -3.74 -19.69
C ALA A 27 6.56 -2.95 -19.62
N GLU A 28 5.80 -2.91 -20.71
CA GLU A 28 4.53 -2.18 -20.77
C GLU A 28 3.52 -2.69 -19.74
N VAL A 29 3.41 -4.00 -19.59
CA VAL A 29 2.49 -4.62 -18.63
C VAL A 29 2.93 -4.37 -17.20
N ALA A 30 4.22 -4.45 -16.89
CA ALA A 30 4.74 -4.16 -15.56
C ALA A 30 4.52 -2.69 -15.18
N GLU A 31 4.76 -1.76 -16.11
CA GLU A 31 4.53 -0.33 -15.90
C GLU A 31 3.07 -0.02 -15.58
N GLY A 32 2.15 -0.45 -16.46
CA GLY A 32 0.72 -0.22 -16.27
C GLY A 32 0.18 -0.87 -15.00
N ALA A 33 0.65 -2.08 -14.67
CA ALA A 33 0.26 -2.76 -13.45
C ALA A 33 0.77 -2.04 -12.19
N THR A 34 1.97 -1.46 -12.21
CA THR A 34 2.49 -0.69 -11.07
C THR A 34 1.79 0.64 -10.90
N ILE A 35 1.42 1.32 -11.98
CA ILE A 35 0.59 2.54 -11.92
C ILE A 35 -0.75 2.23 -11.23
N GLU A 36 -1.40 1.14 -11.61
CA GLU A 36 -2.66 0.71 -10.98
C GLU A 36 -2.47 0.26 -9.52
N ALA A 37 -1.34 -0.37 -9.20
CA ALA A 37 -0.99 -0.74 -7.84
C ALA A 37 -0.82 0.48 -6.93
N VAL A 38 -0.13 1.52 -7.42
CA VAL A 38 0.03 2.82 -6.75
C VAL A 38 -1.33 3.46 -6.50
N ARG A 39 -2.20 3.50 -7.53
CA ARG A 39 -3.56 4.07 -7.41
C ARG A 39 -4.35 3.39 -6.30
N VAL A 40 -4.41 2.05 -6.31
CA VAL A 40 -5.18 1.29 -5.31
C VAL A 40 -4.57 1.42 -3.91
N ALA A 41 -3.24 1.41 -3.79
CA ALA A 41 -2.59 1.61 -2.49
C ALA A 41 -2.90 3.01 -1.92
N ALA A 42 -2.86 4.05 -2.75
CA ALA A 42 -3.22 5.41 -2.37
C ALA A 42 -4.70 5.53 -1.98
N GLU A 43 -5.63 4.97 -2.76
CA GLU A 43 -7.07 4.96 -2.43
C GLU A 43 -7.37 4.23 -1.12
N LYS A 44 -6.60 3.19 -0.81
CA LYS A 44 -6.74 2.45 0.45
C LYS A 44 -6.13 3.18 1.65
N THR A 45 -5.33 4.22 1.41
CA THR A 45 -4.62 4.96 2.45
C THR A 45 -5.54 5.96 3.15
N PRO A 46 -5.72 5.86 4.47
CA PRO A 46 -6.49 6.85 5.22
C PRO A 46 -5.86 8.26 5.16
N PRO A 47 -6.67 9.32 5.30
CA PRO A 47 -8.13 9.31 5.36
C PRO A 47 -8.75 9.11 3.97
N ASN A 48 -9.57 8.07 3.79
CA ASN A 48 -10.18 7.70 2.51
C ASN A 48 -11.71 7.54 2.57
N ASP A 49 -12.31 7.86 3.71
CA ASP A 49 -13.76 7.78 3.96
C ASP A 49 -14.44 9.16 3.86
N GLY A 50 -13.72 10.18 3.38
CA GLY A 50 -14.24 11.54 3.26
C GLY A 50 -14.48 12.24 4.60
N THR A 51 -14.10 11.62 5.73
CA THR A 51 -14.20 12.26 7.04
C THR A 51 -13.12 13.34 7.14
N LEU A 52 -13.56 14.59 7.22
CA LEU A 52 -12.69 15.73 7.51
C LEU A 52 -12.27 15.64 8.98
N ALA A 53 -11.18 14.94 9.25
CA ALA A 53 -10.51 15.04 10.53
C ALA A 53 -9.93 16.46 10.70
N GLY A 54 -10.08 17.03 11.90
CA GLY A 54 -9.94 18.47 12.19
C GLY A 54 -8.63 19.13 11.73
N THR A 55 -8.56 20.46 11.85
CA THR A 55 -7.58 21.39 11.26
C THR A 55 -6.09 20.95 11.31
N ASN A 56 -5.69 20.10 12.26
CA ASN A 56 -4.31 19.62 12.45
C ASN A 56 -4.03 18.19 11.94
N MET A 57 -5.00 17.53 11.30
CA MET A 57 -4.94 16.12 10.89
C MET A 57 -4.86 15.92 9.36
N ARG A 58 -4.60 17.00 8.61
CA ARG A 58 -4.52 16.98 7.14
C ARG A 58 -3.10 16.74 6.65
N SER A 59 -2.67 15.50 6.61
CA SER A 59 -1.72 15.15 5.56
C SER A 59 -2.15 13.87 4.86
N GLY A 60 -2.82 14.02 3.72
CA GLY A 60 -2.86 12.99 2.66
C GLY A 60 -1.47 12.68 2.09
N GLN A 61 -0.42 13.18 2.75
CA GLN A 61 0.99 12.95 2.48
C GLN A 61 1.28 11.46 2.35
N MET A 62 0.81 10.61 3.28
CA MET A 62 1.04 9.17 3.14
C MET A 62 0.47 8.61 1.83
N ALA A 63 -0.73 9.05 1.42
CA ALA A 63 -1.32 8.62 0.16
C ALA A 63 -0.50 9.11 -1.05
N GLN A 64 0.00 10.35 -1.00
CA GLN A 64 0.87 10.94 -2.02
C GLN A 64 2.21 10.19 -2.15
N HIS A 65 2.75 9.69 -1.04
CA HIS A 65 4.03 8.96 -1.03
C HIS A 65 4.01 7.66 -1.82
N TRP A 66 2.85 7.03 -2.02
CA TRP A 66 2.75 5.91 -2.96
C TRP A 66 3.15 6.32 -4.38
N ALA A 67 2.77 7.51 -4.82
CA ALA A 67 3.09 7.99 -6.16
C ALA A 67 4.52 8.54 -6.27
N THR A 68 5.03 9.21 -5.23
CA THR A 68 6.37 9.83 -5.28
C THR A 68 7.50 8.85 -5.03
N ASP A 69 7.26 7.80 -4.23
CA ASP A 69 8.32 6.91 -3.78
C ASP A 69 8.41 5.63 -4.63
N SER A 70 7.33 5.29 -5.33
CA SER A 70 7.27 4.13 -6.22
C SER A 70 8.03 4.37 -7.53
N VAL A 71 8.55 3.30 -8.10
CA VAL A 71 9.23 3.31 -9.41
C VAL A 71 8.33 2.59 -10.40
N THR A 72 7.48 3.35 -11.11
CA THR A 72 6.54 2.82 -12.10
C THR A 72 7.20 2.53 -13.44
N THR A 73 8.18 3.35 -13.86
CA THR A 73 8.96 3.11 -15.06
C THR A 73 9.87 1.89 -14.86
N PRO A 74 9.74 0.82 -15.68
CA PRO A 74 10.46 -0.41 -15.42
C PRO A 74 11.96 -0.31 -15.69
N VAL A 75 12.76 -0.89 -14.80
CA VAL A 75 14.17 -1.16 -15.02
C VAL A 75 14.29 -2.52 -15.71
N VAL A 76 14.87 -2.53 -16.91
CA VAL A 76 15.09 -3.75 -17.71
C VAL A 76 16.55 -4.17 -17.61
N THR A 77 16.83 -5.37 -17.10
CA THR A 77 18.21 -5.88 -16.95
C THR A 77 18.24 -7.40 -17.11
N GLY A 78 19.10 -7.91 -18.00
CA GLY A 78 19.33 -9.36 -18.13
C GLY A 78 18.08 -10.20 -18.40
N GLY A 79 17.09 -9.65 -19.13
CA GLY A 79 15.80 -10.32 -19.38
C GLY A 79 14.79 -10.23 -18.23
N SER A 80 15.11 -9.51 -17.15
CA SER A 80 14.19 -9.18 -16.08
C SER A 80 13.63 -7.76 -16.25
N VAL A 81 12.39 -7.57 -15.82
CA VAL A 81 11.67 -6.29 -15.80
C VAL A 81 11.25 -6.05 -14.35
N ARG A 82 11.67 -4.92 -13.78
CA ARG A 82 11.41 -4.59 -12.37
C ARG A 82 10.81 -3.20 -12.25
N THR A 83 9.75 -3.12 -11.46
CA THR A 83 9.14 -1.90 -10.94
C THR A 83 9.04 -2.01 -9.42
N GLU A 84 8.78 -0.90 -8.73
CA GLU A 84 8.73 -0.86 -7.27
C GLU A 84 7.48 -0.15 -6.77
N LEU A 85 6.83 -0.74 -5.77
CA LEU A 85 5.70 -0.14 -5.05
C LEU A 85 6.18 0.21 -3.64
N ASN A 86 6.37 1.50 -3.37
CA ASN A 86 7.03 1.99 -2.16
C ASN A 86 6.18 3.04 -1.43
N ASN A 87 6.40 3.15 -0.13
CA ASN A 87 5.94 4.25 0.71
C ASN A 87 6.97 4.46 1.83
N ASN A 88 7.75 5.52 1.74
CA ASN A 88 8.91 5.76 2.60
C ASN A 88 8.55 6.55 3.87
N MET A 89 7.27 6.75 4.16
CA MET A 89 6.84 7.39 5.40
C MET A 89 7.21 6.52 6.59
N GLN A 90 7.87 7.12 7.60
CA GLN A 90 8.35 6.40 8.79
C GLN A 90 7.22 5.67 9.54
N TYR A 91 5.99 6.20 9.48
CA TYR A 91 4.83 5.60 10.13
C TYR A 91 4.02 4.66 9.21
N ALA A 92 4.42 4.45 7.95
CA ALA A 92 3.65 3.71 6.97
C ALA A 92 3.35 2.27 7.42
N SER A 93 4.33 1.61 8.05
CA SER A 93 4.19 0.24 8.56
C SER A 93 3.12 0.14 9.66
N TYR A 94 3.07 1.09 10.59
CA TYR A 94 2.07 1.14 11.66
C TYR A 94 0.64 1.24 11.11
N VAL A 95 0.46 1.94 9.99
CA VAL A 95 -0.84 2.07 9.31
C VAL A 95 -1.12 0.85 8.42
N ASN A 96 -0.10 0.28 7.76
CA ASN A 96 -0.25 -0.88 6.87
C ASN A 96 -0.51 -2.17 7.62
N ASP A 97 0.37 -2.51 8.54
CA ASP A 97 0.41 -3.81 9.23
C ASP A 97 -0.37 -3.77 10.55
N GLY A 98 -0.56 -2.56 11.08
CA GLY A 98 -1.11 -2.36 12.42
C GLY A 98 -0.02 -2.40 13.48
N HIS A 99 -0.40 -2.17 14.73
CA HIS A 99 0.53 -2.18 15.85
C HIS A 99 -0.19 -2.37 17.18
N ARG A 100 0.57 -2.86 18.17
CA ARG A 100 0.11 -2.90 19.56
C ARG A 100 0.18 -1.51 20.16
N VAL A 101 -0.75 -1.22 21.04
CA VAL A 101 -0.77 0.02 21.81
C VAL A 101 -0.79 -0.35 23.28
N ASP A 102 0.15 0.20 24.02
CA ASP A 102 0.28 -0.04 25.44
C ASP A 102 -0.43 1.04 26.23
N LYS A 103 -1.14 0.60 27.27
CA LYS A 103 -1.65 1.51 28.29
C LYS A 103 -0.51 1.83 29.24
N HIS A 104 -0.37 3.09 29.58
CA HIS A 104 0.61 3.53 30.57
C HIS A 104 -0.06 4.48 31.55
N PHE A 105 0.36 4.40 32.81
CA PHE A 105 -0.07 5.34 33.83
C PHE A 105 0.73 6.63 33.66
N VAL A 106 0.04 7.77 33.60
CA VAL A 106 0.67 9.09 33.60
C VAL A 106 0.41 9.75 34.96
N PRO A 107 1.41 9.76 35.87
CA PRO A 107 1.29 10.44 37.16
C PRO A 107 0.97 11.92 36.98
N GLY A 108 0.08 12.45 37.82
CA GLY A 108 -0.31 13.86 37.79
C GLY A 108 -1.22 14.25 36.62
N LEU A 109 -1.45 13.42 35.61
CA LEU A 109 -2.44 13.72 34.57
C LEU A 109 -3.86 13.42 35.07
N ILE A 110 -4.74 14.42 35.03
CA ILE A 110 -6.12 14.35 35.53
C ILE A 110 -7.12 14.77 34.44
N ILE A 111 -8.37 14.33 34.59
CA ILE A 111 -9.49 14.77 33.75
C ILE A 111 -10.19 15.91 34.47
N ASN A 112 -10.16 17.11 33.91
CA ASN A 112 -10.87 18.29 34.42
C ASN A 112 -12.00 18.67 33.46
N GLY A 113 -13.22 18.19 33.75
CA GLY A 113 -14.36 18.31 32.85
C GLY A 113 -14.11 17.55 31.53
N ASN A 114 -14.07 18.27 30.41
CA ASN A 114 -13.83 17.70 29.07
C ASN A 114 -12.36 17.80 28.62
N LEU A 115 -11.47 18.31 29.47
CA LEU A 115 -10.06 18.52 29.15
C LEU A 115 -9.16 17.62 29.98
N LEU A 116 -8.00 17.30 29.41
CA LEU A 116 -6.90 16.68 30.13
C LEU A 116 -5.99 17.78 30.67
N GLU A 117 -5.66 17.72 31.96
CA GLU A 117 -4.85 18.72 32.66
C GLU A 117 -3.82 18.04 33.57
N MET A 118 -2.69 18.71 33.82
CA MET A 118 -1.70 18.24 34.78
C MET A 118 -2.01 18.83 36.17
N SER A 119 -2.13 18.00 37.19
CA SER A 119 -2.39 18.44 38.57
C SER A 119 -1.25 19.33 39.06
N PRO A 120 -1.53 20.54 39.59
CA PRO A 120 -0.50 21.48 40.04
C PRO A 120 0.40 20.94 41.16
N ASP A 121 -0.11 20.01 41.98
CA ASP A 121 0.62 19.35 43.07
C ASP A 121 1.19 17.97 42.68
N GLY A 122 1.02 17.57 41.41
CA GLY A 122 1.43 16.26 40.89
C GLY A 122 0.63 15.07 41.44
N SER A 123 -0.44 15.32 42.21
CA SER A 123 -1.26 14.26 42.79
C SER A 123 -2.16 13.60 41.74
N GLY A 124 -2.49 12.33 41.99
CA GLY A 124 -3.32 11.53 41.10
C GLY A 124 -2.59 11.04 39.84
N GLY A 125 -3.37 10.78 38.80
CA GLY A 125 -2.89 10.23 37.53
C GLY A 125 -3.96 9.38 36.86
N ILE A 126 -3.87 9.21 35.54
CA ILE A 126 -4.78 8.37 34.77
C ILE A 126 -4.02 7.38 33.90
N MET A 127 -4.65 6.24 33.64
CA MET A 127 -4.19 5.33 32.60
C MET A 127 -4.52 5.94 31.23
N VAL A 128 -3.48 6.29 30.50
CA VAL A 128 -3.57 6.79 29.11
C VAL A 128 -3.24 5.66 28.15
N GLY A 129 -3.86 5.71 26.97
CA GLY A 129 -3.73 4.72 25.91
C GLY A 129 -5.03 4.56 25.16
N THR A 130 -5.03 3.72 24.13
CA THR A 130 -6.24 3.45 23.36
C THR A 130 -7.18 2.49 24.10
N LYS A 131 -8.49 2.57 23.78
CA LYS A 131 -9.49 1.59 24.28
C LYS A 131 -9.11 0.15 23.88
N THR A 132 -8.45 -0.01 22.73
CA THR A 132 -7.96 -1.28 22.20
C THR A 132 -6.48 -1.48 22.53
N SER A 133 -6.04 -2.73 22.66
CA SER A 133 -4.61 -3.10 22.79
C SER A 133 -3.91 -3.27 21.44
N TYR A 134 -4.67 -3.21 20.34
CA TYR A 134 -4.18 -3.36 18.98
C TYR A 134 -4.95 -2.42 18.05
N VAL A 135 -4.20 -1.80 17.14
CA VAL A 135 -4.74 -1.05 16.00
C VAL A 135 -4.56 -1.91 14.76
N GLN A 136 -5.67 -2.24 14.10
CA GLN A 136 -5.65 -3.08 12.91
C GLN A 136 -5.05 -2.35 11.71
N GLY A 137 -4.13 -3.02 11.02
CA GLY A 137 -3.55 -2.56 9.76
C GLY A 137 -4.57 -2.43 8.64
N LYS A 138 -4.28 -1.54 7.68
CA LYS A 138 -5.12 -1.27 6.51
C LYS A 138 -4.72 -2.06 5.27
N TYR A 139 -3.56 -2.74 5.30
CA TYR A 139 -3.08 -3.63 4.24
C TYR A 139 -3.10 -2.99 2.83
N MET A 140 -2.65 -1.74 2.75
CA MET A 140 -2.63 -0.93 1.53
C MET A 140 -1.64 -1.51 0.51
N LYS A 141 -0.46 -1.94 0.98
CA LYS A 141 0.57 -2.59 0.16
C LYS A 141 0.02 -3.87 -0.47
N GLU A 142 -0.65 -4.69 0.33
CA GLU A 142 -1.24 -5.96 -0.11
C GLU A 142 -2.35 -5.72 -1.15
N ALA A 143 -3.17 -4.68 -0.96
CA ALA A 143 -4.18 -4.28 -1.94
C ALA A 143 -3.54 -3.85 -3.29
N GLY A 144 -2.47 -3.05 -3.24
CA GLY A 144 -1.70 -2.67 -4.43
C GLY A 144 -1.07 -3.88 -5.13
N ILE A 145 -0.45 -4.80 -4.39
CA ILE A 145 0.13 -6.04 -4.94
C ILE A 145 -0.96 -6.92 -5.56
N GLY A 146 -2.12 -7.02 -4.93
CA GLY A 146 -3.28 -7.71 -5.48
C GLY A 146 -3.68 -7.13 -6.83
N ARG A 147 -3.84 -5.80 -6.89
CA ARG A 147 -4.19 -5.09 -8.13
C ARG A 147 -3.14 -5.29 -9.22
N TYR A 148 -1.86 -5.20 -8.88
CA TYR A 148 -0.76 -5.48 -9.82
C TYR A 148 -0.95 -6.85 -10.49
N ARG A 149 -1.14 -7.91 -9.69
CA ARG A 149 -1.29 -9.27 -10.21
C ARG A 149 -2.51 -9.43 -11.11
N ASP A 150 -3.61 -8.79 -10.76
CA ASP A 150 -4.83 -8.82 -11.56
C ASP A 150 -4.64 -8.13 -12.91
N VAL A 151 -4.05 -6.93 -12.92
CA VAL A 151 -3.77 -6.18 -14.15
C VAL A 151 -2.82 -6.97 -15.05
N VAL A 152 -1.72 -7.48 -14.49
CA VAL A 152 -0.76 -8.27 -15.26
C VAL A 152 -1.43 -9.49 -15.92
N ARG A 153 -2.29 -10.22 -15.19
CA ARG A 153 -3.01 -11.38 -15.72
C ARG A 153 -3.91 -10.98 -16.88
N THR A 154 -4.71 -9.94 -16.70
CA THR A 154 -5.66 -9.46 -17.70
C THR A 154 -4.96 -8.93 -18.95
N GLU A 155 -3.90 -8.14 -18.80
CA GLU A 155 -3.21 -7.54 -19.94
C GLU A 155 -2.43 -8.59 -20.74
N LEU A 156 -1.76 -9.55 -20.11
CA LEU A 156 -1.12 -10.63 -20.86
C LEU A 156 -2.12 -11.53 -21.58
N GLU A 157 -3.27 -11.80 -20.97
CA GLU A 157 -4.33 -12.56 -21.62
C GLU A 157 -4.83 -11.88 -22.89
N LYS A 158 -5.12 -10.57 -22.83
CA LYS A 158 -5.48 -9.77 -24.01
C LYS A 158 -4.42 -9.82 -25.11
N ARG A 159 -3.14 -9.62 -24.75
CA ARG A 159 -2.03 -9.67 -25.73
C ARG A 159 -1.92 -11.03 -26.41
N VAL A 160 -2.14 -12.12 -25.66
CA VAL A 160 -2.18 -13.48 -26.25
C VAL A 160 -3.36 -13.60 -27.21
N GLU A 161 -4.56 -13.19 -26.80
CA GLU A 161 -5.74 -13.25 -27.67
C GLU A 161 -5.57 -12.42 -28.95
N GLU A 162 -4.87 -11.28 -28.88
CA GLU A 162 -4.55 -10.44 -30.03
C GLU A 162 -3.52 -11.07 -30.96
N ALA A 163 -2.50 -11.75 -30.43
CA ALA A 163 -1.43 -12.36 -31.20
C ALA A 163 -1.87 -13.63 -31.97
N PHE A 164 -2.96 -14.28 -31.54
CA PHE A 164 -3.50 -15.49 -32.17
C PHE A 164 -4.82 -15.25 -32.95
N LYS A 165 -5.21 -13.98 -33.14
CA LYS A 165 -6.27 -13.60 -34.08
C LYS A 165 -5.72 -13.50 -35.50
#